data_AF-A0A954GJY1-F1
#
_entry.id   AF-A0A954GJY1-F1
#
_cell.length_a   1.000
_cell.length_b   1.000
_cell.length_c   1.000
_cell.angle_alpha   90.00
_cell.angle_beta   90.00
_cell.angle_gamma   90.00
#
_symmetry.space_group_name_H-M   'P 1'
#
loop_
_entity.id
_entity.type
_entity.pdbx_description
1 polymer ?
#
loop_
_entity_poly.entity_id
_entity_poly.type
_entity_poly.pdbx_seq_one_letter_code
_entity_poly.pdbx_strand_id
1 'polypeptide(L)'
;MSTNAAASHDESLAVCPQCCHANPPMHHFCENCNAPLSSTAAILPSWRPWAEGALVRRAVREADSWLVLIGIWLIFLPPLLLPVLVTFGGSFDRSSWMDVVHEWRNGSPVVSLIAAIIHLLLLGGGFALFGSILFLTTRSFLRNRHLHQLQQSQE
;
A
#
# COMPACT_ATOMS: atom_id res chain seq x y z
N MET A 1 19.04 -57.27 -23.09
CA MET A 1 17.74 -56.66 -23.42
C MET A 1 17.12 -56.17 -22.12
N SER A 2 17.39 -54.91 -21.74
CA SER A 2 16.75 -54.28 -20.59
C SER A 2 15.57 -53.47 -21.10
N THR A 3 14.36 -53.89 -20.74
CA THR A 3 13.12 -53.16 -21.01
C THR A 3 13.06 -51.96 -20.07
N ASN A 4 13.25 -50.76 -20.63
CA ASN A 4 12.96 -49.51 -19.94
C ASN A 4 11.47 -49.47 -19.64
N ALA A 5 11.12 -49.66 -18.37
CA ALA A 5 9.80 -49.37 -17.85
C ALA A 5 9.58 -47.85 -17.97
N ALA A 6 8.67 -47.45 -18.85
CA ALA A 6 8.15 -46.10 -18.92
C ALA A 6 7.49 -45.79 -17.57
N ALA A 7 8.16 -44.97 -16.75
CA ALA A 7 7.55 -44.33 -15.60
C ALA A 7 6.44 -43.43 -16.13
N SER A 8 5.19 -43.83 -15.90
CA SER A 8 4.02 -42.98 -16.07
C SER A 8 4.19 -41.78 -15.15
N HIS A 9 4.55 -40.62 -15.73
CA HIS A 9 4.41 -39.34 -15.07
C HIS A 9 2.92 -39.12 -14.82
N ASP A 10 2.47 -39.50 -13.64
CA ASP A 10 1.21 -39.02 -13.09
C ASP A 10 1.39 -37.51 -12.92
N GLU A 11 0.91 -36.71 -13.86
CA GLU A 11 0.82 -35.25 -13.76
C GLU A 11 -0.24 -34.88 -12.72
N SER A 12 -0.09 -35.40 -11.51
CA SER A 12 -0.97 -35.09 -10.39
C SER A 12 -0.80 -33.62 -10.05
N LEU A 13 -1.80 -32.81 -10.40
CA LEU A 13 -1.87 -31.38 -10.07
C LEU A 13 -1.61 -31.18 -8.57
N ALA A 14 -0.73 -30.23 -8.25
CA ALA A 14 -0.42 -29.89 -6.87
C ALA A 14 -1.48 -28.92 -6.33
N VAL A 15 -2.22 -29.33 -5.30
CA VAL A 15 -3.25 -28.48 -4.68
C VAL A 15 -2.60 -27.57 -3.63
N CYS A 16 -2.88 -26.27 -3.72
CA CYS A 16 -2.37 -25.29 -2.76
C CYS A 16 -3.00 -25.52 -1.37
N PRO A 17 -2.22 -25.69 -0.30
CA PRO A 17 -2.76 -25.90 1.05
C PRO A 17 -3.43 -24.66 1.66
N GLN A 18 -3.26 -23.48 1.04
CA GLN A 18 -3.80 -22.22 1.55
C GLN A 18 -5.12 -21.80 0.89
N CYS A 19 -5.27 -22.01 -0.42
CA CYS A 19 -6.45 -21.58 -1.17
C CYS A 19 -7.12 -22.70 -1.97
N CYS A 20 -6.62 -23.94 -1.85
CA CYS A 20 -7.10 -25.14 -2.55
C CYS A 20 -7.09 -25.05 -4.09
N HIS A 21 -6.37 -24.08 -4.67
CA HIS A 21 -6.21 -23.96 -6.10
C HIS A 21 -5.30 -25.08 -6.64
N ALA A 22 -5.67 -25.69 -7.77
CA ALA A 22 -4.85 -26.67 -8.46
C ALA A 22 -3.75 -25.94 -9.25
N ASN A 23 -2.49 -26.32 -9.06
CA ASN A 23 -1.34 -25.73 -9.76
C ASN A 23 -0.58 -26.81 -10.53
N PRO A 24 0.14 -26.46 -11.61
CA PRO A 24 0.96 -27.40 -12.34
C PRO A 24 1.99 -28.10 -11.44
N PRO A 25 2.29 -29.39 -11.68
CA PRO A 25 3.40 -30.06 -10.99
C PRO A 25 4.70 -29.29 -11.32
N MET A 26 5.54 -29.04 -10.31
CA MET A 26 6.76 -28.22 -10.34
C MET A 26 6.62 -26.71 -10.10
N HIS A 27 5.42 -26.15 -9.93
CA HIS A 27 5.32 -24.76 -9.46
C HIS A 27 5.74 -24.63 -7.98
N HIS A 28 6.61 -23.66 -7.68
CA HIS A 28 7.07 -23.37 -6.31
C HIS A 28 6.11 -22.46 -5.54
N PHE A 29 5.31 -21.67 -6.25
CA PHE A 29 4.33 -20.74 -5.70
C PHE A 29 2.98 -20.93 -6.40
N CYS A 30 1.90 -20.70 -5.67
CA CYS A 30 0.55 -20.80 -6.22
C CYS A 30 0.25 -19.63 -7.17
N GLU A 31 -0.30 -19.91 -8.35
CA GLU A 31 -0.67 -18.88 -9.33
C GLU A 31 -1.79 -17.95 -8.86
N ASN A 32 -2.65 -18.43 -7.95
CA ASN A 32 -3.78 -17.66 -7.45
C ASN A 32 -3.41 -16.80 -6.22
N CYS A 33 -2.83 -17.40 -5.19
CA CYS A 33 -2.57 -16.71 -3.91
C CYS A 33 -1.10 -16.35 -3.69
N ASN A 34 -0.19 -16.78 -4.56
CA ASN A 34 1.28 -16.63 -4.43
C ASN A 34 1.87 -17.24 -3.15
N ALA A 35 1.14 -18.12 -2.45
CA ALA A 35 1.69 -18.85 -1.31
C ALA A 35 2.70 -19.91 -1.78
N PRO A 36 3.77 -20.19 -1.00
CA PRO A 36 4.70 -21.26 -1.32
C PRO A 36 3.99 -22.62 -1.27
N LEU A 37 4.17 -23.43 -2.32
CA LEU A 37 3.60 -24.78 -2.43
C LEU A 37 4.48 -25.84 -1.76
N SER A 38 5.76 -25.54 -1.52
CA SER A 38 6.71 -26.44 -0.88
C SER A 38 7.47 -25.76 0.27
N SER A 39 7.90 -26.56 1.25
CA SER A 39 8.76 -26.09 2.35
C SER A 39 10.08 -25.53 1.84
N THR A 40 10.62 -26.10 0.76
CA THR A 40 11.86 -25.62 0.13
C THR A 40 11.70 -24.20 -0.40
N ALA A 41 10.57 -23.89 -1.05
CA ALA A 41 10.28 -22.54 -1.55
C ALA A 41 10.13 -21.52 -0.42
N ALA A 42 9.74 -21.94 0.78
CA ALA A 42 9.60 -21.07 1.94
C ALA A 42 10.94 -20.75 2.64
N ILE A 43 11.93 -21.65 2.56
CA ILE A 43 13.19 -21.55 3.34
C ILE A 43 14.36 -21.03 2.49
N LEU A 44 14.35 -21.30 1.17
CA LEU A 44 15.44 -20.94 0.28
C LEU A 44 15.67 -19.41 0.24
N PRO A 45 16.93 -18.93 0.42
CA PRO A 45 17.25 -17.51 0.45
C PRO A 45 16.80 -16.74 -0.80
N SER A 46 16.86 -17.39 -1.97
CA SER A 46 16.42 -16.81 -3.25
C SER A 46 14.91 -16.58 -3.34
N TRP A 47 14.12 -17.38 -2.61
CA TRP A 47 12.65 -17.40 -2.70
C TRP A 47 11.97 -16.75 -1.50
N ARG A 48 12.70 -16.53 -0.41
CA ARG A 48 12.24 -15.86 0.81
C ARG A 48 11.52 -14.53 0.56
N PRO A 49 12.04 -13.60 -0.26
CA PRO A 49 11.35 -12.32 -0.50
C PRO A 49 9.96 -12.50 -1.11
N TRP A 50 9.79 -13.52 -1.96
CA TRP A 50 8.50 -13.83 -2.57
C TRP A 50 7.52 -14.46 -1.58
N ALA A 51 8.02 -15.37 -0.75
CA ALA A 51 7.25 -16.05 0.30
C ALA A 51 6.78 -15.09 1.40
N GLU A 52 7.67 -14.23 1.89
CA GLU A 52 7.35 -13.17 2.86
C GLU A 52 6.35 -12.17 2.28
N GLY A 53 6.53 -11.80 1.01
CA GLY A 53 5.58 -10.95 0.30
C GLY A 53 4.18 -11.56 0.21
N ALA A 54 4.04 -12.89 0.20
CA ALA A 54 2.73 -13.55 0.17
C ALA A 54 1.97 -13.35 1.49
N LEU A 55 2.66 -13.46 2.62
CA LEU A 55 2.12 -13.17 3.95
C LEU A 55 1.71 -11.69 4.06
N VAL A 56 2.56 -10.77 3.59
CA VAL A 56 2.24 -9.34 3.60
C VAL A 56 1.03 -9.03 2.72
N ARG A 57 0.98 -9.57 1.50
CA ARG A 57 -0.18 -9.38 0.60
C ARG A 57 -1.46 -9.94 1.20
N ARG A 58 -1.38 -11.09 1.89
CA ARG A 58 -2.51 -11.68 2.59
C ARG A 58 -2.95 -10.79 3.75
N ALA A 59 -2.02 -10.37 4.59
CA ALA A 59 -2.29 -9.46 5.70
C ALA A 59 -2.94 -8.16 5.21
N VAL A 60 -2.49 -7.60 4.08
CA VAL A 60 -3.08 -6.39 3.49
C VAL A 60 -4.49 -6.65 2.91
N ARG A 61 -4.74 -7.82 2.31
CA ARG A 61 -6.07 -8.18 1.77
C ARG A 61 -7.08 -8.49 2.87
N GLU A 62 -6.63 -9.13 3.94
CA GLU A 62 -7.46 -9.54 5.09
C GLU A 62 -7.44 -8.50 6.22
N ALA A 63 -6.76 -7.36 6.02
CA ALA A 63 -6.71 -6.25 6.96
C ALA A 63 -8.01 -5.43 6.97
N ASP A 64 -9.13 -6.08 7.30
CA ASP A 64 -10.41 -5.39 7.58
C ASP A 64 -10.44 -4.76 8.98
N SER A 65 -9.29 -4.71 9.66
CA SER A 65 -9.20 -4.10 10.96
C SER A 65 -9.35 -2.57 10.85
N TRP A 66 -10.29 -2.03 11.61
CA TRP A 66 -10.45 -0.59 11.84
C TRP A 66 -9.13 0.09 12.26
N LEU A 67 -8.21 -0.67 12.84
CA LEU A 67 -6.86 -0.25 13.22
C LEU A 67 -6.02 0.21 12.02
N VAL A 68 -6.14 -0.45 10.86
CA VAL A 68 -5.42 -0.07 9.63
C VAL A 68 -5.90 1.30 9.15
N LEU A 69 -7.22 1.54 9.19
CA LEU A 69 -7.79 2.84 8.83
C LEU A 69 -7.22 3.94 9.74
N ILE A 70 -7.19 3.69 11.05
CA ILE A 70 -6.59 4.63 12.01
C ILE A 70 -5.12 4.88 11.71
N GLY A 71 -4.33 3.84 11.47
CA GLY A 71 -2.91 3.98 11.15
C GLY A 71 -2.67 4.85 9.91
N ILE A 72 -3.46 4.63 8.85
CA ILE A 72 -3.38 5.41 7.61
C ILE A 72 -3.75 6.87 7.87
N TRP A 73 -4.83 7.13 8.61
CA TRP A 73 -5.19 8.49 9.01
C TRP A 73 -4.09 9.13 9.87
N LEU A 74 -3.50 8.42 10.82
CA LEU A 74 -2.44 8.93 11.68
C LEU A 74 -1.16 9.28 10.89
N ILE A 75 -0.84 8.54 9.83
CA ILE A 75 0.33 8.77 8.98
C ILE A 75 0.10 9.92 8.00
N PHE A 76 -1.05 9.94 7.32
CA PHE A 76 -1.30 10.88 6.23
C PHE A 76 -2.01 12.17 6.65
N LEU A 77 -2.69 12.21 7.80
CA LEU A 77 -3.36 13.42 8.28
C LEU A 77 -2.36 14.52 8.70
N PRO A 78 -1.29 14.27 9.47
CA PRO A 78 -0.38 15.34 9.90
C PRO A 78 0.29 16.09 8.74
N PRO A 79 0.87 15.42 7.71
CA PRO A 79 1.43 16.12 6.55
C PRO A 79 0.41 16.97 5.79
N LEU A 80 -0.87 16.61 5.86
CA LEU A 80 -1.97 17.33 5.21
C LEU A 80 -2.47 18.48 6.09
N LEU A 81 -2.52 18.30 7.40
CA LEU A 81 -3.02 19.29 8.36
C LEU A 81 -1.99 20.39 8.66
N LEU A 82 -0.72 20.03 8.82
CA LEU A 82 0.37 20.96 9.17
C LEU A 82 0.47 22.18 8.25
N PRO A 83 0.53 22.05 6.91
CA PRO A 83 0.59 23.21 6.03
C PRO A 83 -0.63 24.12 6.15
N VAL A 84 -1.83 23.57 6.36
CA VAL A 84 -3.05 24.36 6.62
C VAL A 84 -2.98 25.06 7.96
N LEU A 85 -2.51 24.39 9.01
CA LEU A 85 -2.33 25.03 10.33
C LEU A 85 -1.26 26.13 10.29
N VAL A 86 -0.19 25.95 9.52
CA VAL A 86 0.85 26.99 9.37
C VAL A 86 0.32 28.18 8.58
N THR A 87 -0.44 27.95 7.51
CA THR A 87 -0.99 29.04 6.68
C THR A 87 -2.19 29.76 7.32
N PHE A 88 -3.05 29.05 8.04
CA PHE A 88 -4.30 29.61 8.60
C PHE A 88 -4.33 29.71 10.13
N GLY A 89 -3.58 28.86 10.84
CA GLY A 89 -3.71 28.66 12.30
C GLY A 89 -2.97 29.66 13.19
N GLY A 90 -2.19 30.59 12.63
CA GLY A 90 -1.67 31.79 13.30
C GLY A 90 -0.72 31.62 14.51
N SER A 91 -0.55 30.40 15.01
CA SER A 91 0.08 30.12 16.32
C SER A 91 1.42 29.39 16.22
N PHE A 92 1.80 28.91 15.03
CA PHE A 92 3.16 28.42 14.77
C PHE A 92 4.02 29.66 14.52
N ASP A 93 4.85 30.01 15.51
CA ASP A 93 5.71 31.20 15.60
C ASP A 93 5.91 31.93 14.26
N ARG A 94 4.99 32.87 14.00
CA ARG A 94 4.90 33.61 12.73
C ARG A 94 6.19 34.37 12.43
N SER A 95 7.00 34.65 13.45
CA SER A 95 8.25 35.41 13.35
C SER A 95 9.28 34.72 12.46
N SER A 96 9.61 33.45 12.72
CA SER A 96 10.63 32.71 11.96
C SER A 96 10.28 32.52 10.48
N TRP A 97 9.00 32.28 10.18
CA TRP A 97 8.53 32.17 8.80
C TRP A 97 8.48 33.51 8.10
N MET A 98 8.09 34.57 8.81
CA MET A 98 8.07 35.92 8.26
C MET A 98 9.48 36.43 7.95
N ASP A 99 10.52 36.04 8.70
CA ASP A 99 11.90 36.42 8.37
C ASP A 99 12.36 35.84 7.03
N VAL A 100 12.08 34.54 6.79
CA VAL A 100 12.35 33.90 5.50
C VAL A 100 11.54 34.53 4.37
N VAL A 101 10.26 34.85 4.63
CA VAL A 101 9.38 35.51 3.66
C VAL A 101 9.80 36.96 3.42
N HIS A 102 10.32 37.68 4.42
CA HIS A 102 10.78 39.06 4.31
C HIS A 102 12.10 39.15 3.54
N GLU A 103 13.04 38.22 3.76
CA GLU A 103 14.24 38.06 2.95
C GLU A 103 13.87 37.82 1.47
N TRP A 104 12.90 36.92 1.21
CA TRP A 104 12.39 36.64 -0.14
C TRP A 104 11.67 37.84 -0.76
N ARG A 105 10.90 38.59 0.02
CA ARG A 105 10.10 39.74 -0.43
C ARG A 105 10.97 40.94 -0.82
N ASN A 106 12.18 41.06 -0.28
CA ASN A 106 13.14 42.09 -0.69
C ASN A 106 13.92 41.72 -1.96
N GLY A 107 13.74 40.49 -2.48
CA GLY A 107 14.25 40.06 -3.77
C GLY A 107 13.48 40.64 -4.97
N SER A 108 13.91 40.30 -6.19
CA SER A 108 13.21 40.74 -7.40
C SER A 108 11.76 40.22 -7.44
N PRO A 109 10.80 40.98 -8.02
CA PRO A 109 9.39 40.56 -8.08
C PRO A 109 9.20 39.22 -8.82
N VAL A 110 10.11 38.90 -9.74
CA VAL A 110 10.12 37.63 -10.49
C VAL A 110 10.38 36.44 -9.54
N VAL A 111 11.35 36.58 -8.63
CA VAL A 111 11.67 35.52 -7.66
C VAL A 111 10.49 35.28 -6.72
N SER A 112 9.85 36.34 -6.21
CA SER A 112 8.65 36.22 -5.38
C SER A 112 7.49 35.50 -6.08
N LEU A 113 7.27 35.77 -7.37
CA LEU A 113 6.21 35.12 -8.15
C LEU A 113 6.50 33.62 -8.33
N ILE A 114 7.75 33.26 -8.66
CA ILE A 114 8.16 31.86 -8.83
C ILE A 114 7.98 31.09 -7.52
N ALA A 115 8.39 31.65 -6.38
CA ALA A 115 8.17 31.04 -5.07
C ALA A 115 6.69 30.79 -4.79
N ALA A 116 5.83 31.77 -5.05
CA ALA A 116 4.41 31.64 -4.80
C ALA A 116 3.80 30.51 -5.64
N ILE A 117 4.20 30.38 -6.91
CA ILE A 117 3.76 29.29 -7.79
C ILE A 117 4.24 27.94 -7.28
N ILE A 118 5.53 27.81 -6.93
CA ILE A 118 6.08 26.56 -6.38
C ILE A 118 5.35 26.17 -5.10
N HIS A 119 5.11 27.13 -4.21
CA HIS A 119 4.43 26.89 -2.95
C HIS A 119 2.98 26.42 -3.18
N LEU A 120 2.25 27.06 -4.11
CA LEU A 120 0.91 26.64 -4.50
C LEU A 120 0.89 25.24 -5.13
N LEU A 121 1.88 24.90 -5.96
CA LEU A 121 2.00 23.57 -6.56
C LEU A 121 2.32 22.50 -5.52
N LEU A 122 3.21 22.78 -4.57
CA LEU A 122 3.55 21.84 -3.50
C LEU A 122 2.37 21.63 -2.55
N LEU A 123 1.69 22.71 -2.16
CA LEU A 123 0.49 22.62 -1.34
C LEU A 123 -0.64 21.91 -2.10
N GLY A 124 -1.04 22.42 -3.25
CA GLY A 124 -2.14 21.85 -4.04
C GLY A 124 -1.86 20.40 -4.47
N GLY A 125 -0.65 20.13 -4.97
CA GLY A 125 -0.22 18.80 -5.38
C GLY A 125 -0.13 17.82 -4.22
N GLY A 126 0.44 18.26 -3.08
CA GLY A 126 0.48 17.45 -1.85
C GLY A 126 -0.93 17.13 -1.35
N PHE A 127 -1.82 18.11 -1.30
CA PHE A 127 -3.22 17.91 -0.91
C PHE A 127 -3.96 16.95 -1.84
N ALA A 128 -3.79 17.10 -3.16
CA ALA A 128 -4.42 16.21 -4.13
C ALA A 128 -3.89 14.77 -4.00
N LEU A 129 -2.57 14.60 -3.86
CA LEU A 129 -1.94 13.28 -3.77
C LEU A 129 -2.32 12.60 -2.45
N PHE A 130 -2.07 13.22 -1.30
CA PHE A 130 -2.35 12.61 0.00
C PHE A 130 -3.85 12.48 0.25
N GLY A 131 -4.63 13.47 -0.16
CA GLY A 131 -6.10 13.45 -0.06
C GLY A 131 -6.71 12.34 -0.92
N SER A 132 -6.22 12.13 -2.14
CA SER A 132 -6.71 11.04 -3.00
C SER A 132 -6.35 9.67 -2.43
N ILE A 133 -5.14 9.47 -1.90
CA ILE A 133 -4.75 8.22 -1.23
C ILE A 133 -5.67 7.96 -0.04
N LEU A 134 -5.83 8.94 0.87
CA LEU A 134 -6.72 8.82 2.03
C LEU A 134 -8.16 8.50 1.63
N PHE A 135 -8.67 9.19 0.61
CA PHE A 135 -10.03 8.98 0.13
C PHE A 135 -10.23 7.60 -0.49
N LEU A 136 -9.31 7.16 -1.36
CA LEU A 136 -9.38 5.87 -2.01
C LEU A 136 -9.28 4.73 -1.00
N THR A 137 -8.36 4.83 -0.03
CA THR A 137 -8.21 3.79 0.99
C THR A 137 -9.41 3.75 1.92
N THR A 138 -9.91 4.90 2.37
CA THR A 138 -11.11 4.97 3.22
C THR A 138 -12.33 4.41 2.48
N ARG A 139 -12.53 4.79 1.21
CA ARG A 139 -13.63 4.28 0.38
C ARG A 139 -13.53 2.77 0.15
N SER A 140 -12.32 2.26 -0.12
CA SER A 140 -12.09 0.83 -0.29
C SER A 140 -12.42 0.05 0.98
N PHE A 141 -12.00 0.56 2.13
CA PHE A 141 -12.27 -0.04 3.44
C PHE A 141 -13.77 -0.12 3.73
N LEU A 142 -14.49 1.01 3.54
CA LEU A 142 -15.95 1.05 3.75
C LEU A 142 -16.70 0.10 2.82
N ARG A 143 -16.25 -0.01 1.56
CA ARG A 143 -16.86 -0.92 0.58
C ARG A 143 -16.66 -2.39 0.96
N ASN A 144 -15.45 -2.79 1.36
CA ASN A 144 -15.18 -4.19 1.75
C ASN A 144 -15.98 -4.58 3.00
N ARG A 145 -16.07 -3.69 4.00
CA ARG A 145 -16.86 -3.94 5.20
C ARG A 145 -18.34 -4.20 4.88
N HIS A 146 -18.91 -3.46 3.93
CA HIS A 146 -20.28 -3.70 3.48
C HIS A 146 -20.45 -5.08 2.81
N LEU A 147 -19.47 -5.52 2.01
CA LEU A 147 -19.53 -6.84 1.38
C LEU A 147 -19.47 -7.98 2.41
N HIS A 148 -18.63 -7.87 3.43
CA HIS A 148 -18.56 -8.87 4.49
C HIS A 148 -19.86 -8.97 5.30
N GLN A 149 -20.55 -7.85 5.53
CA GLN A 149 -21.87 -7.87 6.18
C GLN A 149 -22.93 -8.58 5.34
N LEU A 150 -22.90 -8.43 4.01
CA LEU A 150 -23.82 -9.14 3.13
C LEU A 150 -23.58 -10.65 3.13
N GLN A 151 -22.31 -11.08 3.11
CA GLN A 151 -21.97 -12.51 3.16
C GLN A 151 -22.45 -13.15 4.48
N GLN A 152 -22.25 -12.47 5.62
CA GLN A 152 -22.73 -12.94 6.92
C GLN A 152 -24.26 -12.99 7.04
N SER A 153 -25.00 -12.23 6.22
CA SER A 153 -26.47 -12.27 6.23
C SER A 153 -27.07 -13.41 5.40
N GLN A 154 -26.25 -14.11 4.60
CA GLN A 154 -26.68 -15.23 3.75
C GLN A 154 -26.39 -16.60 4.35
N GLU A 155 -25.64 -16.66 5.45
CA GLU A 155 -25.38 -17.87 6.25
C GLU A 155 -26.37 -17.98 7.41
#